data_AF-A0A3A9KIF2-F1
#
_entry.id   AF-A0A3A9KIF2-F1
#
_cell.length_a   1.000
_cell.length_b   1.000
_cell.length_c   1.000
_cell.angle_alpha   90.00
_cell.angle_beta   90.00
_cell.angle_gamma   90.00
#
_symmetry.space_group_name_H-M   'P 1'
#
loop_
_entity.id
_entity.type
_entity.pdbx_description
1 polymer ?
#
loop_
_entity_poly.entity_id
_entity_poly.type
_entity_poly.pdbx_seq_one_letter_code
_entity_poly.pdbx_strand_id
1 'polypeptide(L)' 'MQNLSDELLVETYYKARELNLSDDFLYLVLKEMELRAIYDKKIDL' A
#
# COMPACT_ATOMS: atom_id res chain seq x y z
N MET A 1 1.66 2.22 -9.00
CA MET A 1 1.76 0.75 -9.02
C MET A 1 0.57 0.13 -9.77
N GLN A 2 0.24 0.70 -10.93
CA GLN A 2 -1.06 0.55 -11.59
C GLN A 2 -1.43 -0.90 -12.00
N ASN A 3 -0.43 -1.76 -12.20
CA ASN A 3 -0.63 -3.15 -12.62
C ASN A 3 -0.67 -4.17 -11.48
N LEU A 4 -0.45 -3.75 -10.22
CA LEU A 4 -0.60 -4.64 -9.07
C LEU A 4 -2.09 -4.85 -8.79
N SER A 5 -2.49 -6.07 -8.40
CA SER A 5 -3.81 -6.28 -7.81
C SER A 5 -3.90 -5.56 -6.46
N ASP A 6 -5.12 -5.27 -6.00
CA ASP A 6 -5.33 -4.59 -4.71
C ASP A 6 -4.76 -5.41 -3.55
N GLU A 7 -4.87 -6.74 -3.60
CA GLU A 7 -4.30 -7.66 -2.61
C GLU A 7 -2.77 -7.57 -2.56
N LEU A 8 -2.11 -7.62 -3.72
CA LEU A 8 -0.66 -7.55 -3.79
C LEU A 8 -0.13 -6.15 -3.42
N LEU A 9 -0.90 -5.10 -3.72
CA LEU A 9 -0.56 -3.73 -3.32
C LEU A 9 -0.58 -3.56 -1.79
N VAL A 10 -1.59 -4.11 -1.12
CA VAL A 10 -1.69 -4.14 0.34
C VAL A 10 -0.55 -4.96 0.95
N GLU A 11 -0.28 -6.16 0.43
CA GLU A 11 0.83 -6.98 0.89
C GLU A 11 2.19 -6.26 0.73
N THR A 12 2.38 -5.57 -0.40
CA THR A 12 3.59 -4.77 -0.67
C THR A 12 3.80 -3.70 0.39
N TYR A 13 2.75 -3.00 0.82
CA TYR A 13 2.85 -2.00 1.88
C TYR A 13 3.34 -2.60 3.19
N TYR A 14 2.72 -3.68 3.65
CA TYR A 14 3.10 -4.32 4.92
C TYR A 14 4.51 -4.90 4.87
N LYS A 15 4.90 -5.55 3.77
CA LYS A 15 6.27 -6.06 3.59
C LYS A 15 7.31 -4.94 3.56
N ALA A 16 6.99 -3.82 2.91
CA ALA A 16 7.88 -2.66 2.89
C ALA A 16 8.09 -2.05 4.29
N ARG A 17 7.05 -2.05 5.13
CA ARG A 17 7.17 -1.65 6.54
C ARG A 17 8.02 -2.61 7.36
N GLU A 18 7.80 -3.92 7.21
CA GLU A 18 8.61 -4.95 7.89
C GLU A 18 10.10 -4.84 7.56
N LEU A 19 10.42 -4.46 6.31
CA LEU A 19 11.79 -4.30 5.83
C LEU A 19 12.39 -2.92 6.14
N ASN A 20 11.66 -2.02 6.79
CA ASN A 20 12.05 -0.62 7.02
C ASN A 20 12.53 0.08 5.74
N LEU A 21 11.78 -0.08 4.65
CA LEU A 21 12.03 0.69 3.42
C LEU A 21 11.75 2.18 3.65
N SER A 22 12.25 3.03 2.76
CA SER A 22 12.14 4.48 2.91
C SER A 22 10.70 4.96 3.02
N ASP A 23 10.50 6.01 3.82
CA ASP A 23 9.19 6.64 3.99
C ASP A 23 8.60 7.14 2.65
N ASP A 24 9.45 7.59 1.72
CA ASP A 24 9.04 7.97 0.37
C ASP A 24 8.42 6.79 -0.39
N PHE A 25 9.01 5.59 -0.26
CA PHE A 25 8.45 4.40 -0.90
C PHE A 25 7.10 4.03 -0.27
N LEU A 26 7.02 4.03 1.06
CA LEU A 26 5.77 3.77 1.77
C LEU A 26 4.69 4.77 1.36
N TYR A 27 5.03 6.05 1.26
CA TYR A 27 4.13 7.12 0.82
C TYR A 27 3.56 6.88 -0.58
N LEU A 28 4.39 6.44 -1.53
CA LEU A 28 3.92 6.13 -2.89
C LEU A 28 2.94 4.95 -2.92
N VAL A 29 3.16 3.94 -2.07
CA VAL A 29 2.23 2.79 -1.93
C VAL A 29 0.92 3.25 -1.29
N LEU A 30 1.00 4.01 -0.20
CA LEU A 30 -0.17 4.60 0.48
C LEU A 30 -1.00 5.44 -0.50
N LYS A 31 -0.36 6.29 -1.30
CA LYS A 31 -1.03 7.13 -2.30
C LYS A 31 -1.75 6.32 -3.37
N GLU A 32 -1.15 5.23 -3.86
CA GLU A 32 -1.84 4.35 -4.80
C GLU A 32 -3.07 3.69 -4.16
N MET A 33 -2.96 3.27 -2.89
CA MET A 33 -4.07 2.66 -2.16
C MET A 33 -5.23 3.65 -1.92
N GLU A 34 -4.92 4.93 -1.64
CA GLU A 34 -5.90 6.02 -1.55
C GLU A 34 -6.60 6.24 -2.90
N LEU A 35 -5.84 6.33 -4.00
CA LEU A 35 -6.38 6.55 -5.35
C LEU A 35 -7.36 5.46 -5.79
N ARG A 36 -7.17 4.22 -5.33
CA ARG A 36 -8.03 3.07 -5.63
C ARG A 36 -9.15 2.87 -4.61
N ALA A 37 -9.26 3.74 -3.62
CA ALA A 37 -10.19 3.60 -2.50
C ALA A 37 -10.10 2.23 -1.79
N ILE A 38 -8.89 1.66 -1.68
CA ILE A 38 -8.66 0.36 -1.02
C ILE A 38 -8.80 0.48 0.51
N TYR A 39 -8.48 1.66 1.07
CA TYR A 39 -8.59 1.93 2.51
C TYR A 39 -9.98 1.65 3.08
N ASP A 40 -11.03 1.94 2.32
CA ASP A 40 -12.41 1.86 2.78
C ASP A 40 -12.94 0.42 2.92
N LYS A 41 -12.22 -0.59 2.43
CA LYS A 41 -12.73 -1.97 2.35
C LYS A 41 -12.07 -2.97 3.29
N LYS A 42 -10.85 -2.71 3.79
CA LYS A 42 -10.06 -3.78 4.45
C LYS A 42 -9.07 -3.34 5.54
N ILE A 43 -8.89 -2.05 5.80
CA ILE A 43 -7.91 -1.60 6.79
C ILE A 43 -8.66 -0.89 7.91
N ASP A 44 -9.16 -1.69 8.85
CA ASP A 44 -9.43 -1.19 10.20
C ASP A 44 -8.08 -0.75 10.78
N LEU A 45 -7.90 0.57 10.93
CA LEU A 45 -6.76 1.19 11.60
C LEU A 45 -6.85 1.01 13.13
#